data_AF-A0A8T5F545-F1
#
_entry.id   AF-A0A8T5F545-F1
#
_cell.length_a   1.000
_cell.length_b   1.000
_cell.length_c   1.000
_cell.angle_alpha   90.00
_cell.angle_beta   90.00
_cell.angle_gamma   90.00
#
_symmetry.space_group_name_H-M   'P 1'
#
loop_
_entity.id
_entity.type
_entity.pdbx_description
1 polymer ?
#
loop_
_entity_poly.entity_id
_entity_poly.type
_entity_poly.pdbx_seq_one_letter_code
_entity_poly.pdbx_strand_id
1 'polypeptide(L)'
;MFFKKKEDFLKFSTKIKKFLDVGNFDSAIARYTEFEKRFKKLDSEKKEEYREEYESVVKQLLIYMKIRDLNVIINGDDVVLINSSLNYLKDIQEDTIGMPEKYSNFVKNKYLGFYNRYSYKLALLELNKSLDRVYKLKDEQNYDMALEFFPEVMKKYRELEEYLPGESKKVFGKLIELREELKLDLMEFRAHSPVAEVNVKTLKRSLKKK
;
A
#
# COMPACT_ATOMS: atom_id res chain seq x y z
N MET A 1 28.88 -45.58 5.56
CA MET A 1 27.57 -45.03 5.10
C MET A 1 27.23 -43.65 5.69
N PHE A 2 27.70 -43.30 6.89
CA PHE A 2 27.41 -42.01 7.57
C PHE A 2 27.98 -40.76 6.88
N PHE A 3 29.19 -40.81 6.32
CA PHE A 3 29.79 -39.67 5.60
C PHE A 3 29.04 -39.24 4.33
N LYS A 4 28.37 -40.17 3.62
CA LYS A 4 27.57 -39.84 2.42
C LYS A 4 26.34 -38.98 2.76
N LYS A 5 25.63 -39.31 3.85
CA LYS A 5 24.45 -38.54 4.30
C LYS A 5 24.80 -37.10 4.71
N LYS A 6 26.01 -36.89 5.25
CA LYS A 6 26.54 -35.57 5.66
C LYS A 6 26.74 -34.64 4.46
N GLU A 7 27.52 -35.09 3.48
CA GLU A 7 27.72 -34.32 2.25
C GLU A 7 26.39 -34.05 1.53
N ASP A 8 25.47 -35.01 1.58
CA ASP A 8 24.18 -34.90 0.91
C ASP A 8 23.26 -33.81 1.49
N PHE A 9 23.30 -33.54 2.80
CA PHE A 9 22.54 -32.43 3.40
C PHE A 9 23.19 -31.09 3.04
N LEU A 10 24.51 -30.95 3.26
CA LEU A 10 25.23 -29.69 3.07
C LEU A 10 25.28 -29.26 1.60
N LYS A 11 25.46 -30.21 0.67
CA LYS A 11 25.33 -29.98 -0.78
C LYS A 11 23.92 -29.51 -1.13
N PHE A 12 22.89 -30.07 -0.50
CA PHE A 12 21.50 -29.69 -0.76
C PHE A 12 21.15 -28.33 -0.17
N SER A 13 21.57 -28.04 1.07
CA SER A 13 21.45 -26.72 1.71
C SER A 13 22.10 -25.63 0.85
N THR A 14 23.34 -25.87 0.42
CA THR A 14 24.09 -24.95 -0.45
C THR A 14 23.35 -24.71 -1.77
N LYS A 15 22.70 -25.73 -2.33
CA LYS A 15 21.89 -25.59 -3.54
C LYS A 15 20.67 -24.69 -3.31
N ILE A 16 20.01 -24.80 -2.16
CA ILE A 16 18.88 -23.92 -1.81
C ILE A 16 19.38 -22.49 -1.60
N LYS A 17 20.47 -22.30 -0.85
CA LYS A 17 21.09 -20.98 -0.65
C LYS A 17 21.44 -20.30 -1.97
N LYS A 18 22.02 -21.02 -2.93
CA LYS A 18 22.26 -20.49 -4.28
C LYS A 18 21.00 -19.96 -4.96
N PHE A 19 19.85 -20.63 -4.79
CA PHE A 19 18.58 -20.13 -5.33
C PHE A 19 18.09 -18.88 -4.59
N LEU A 20 18.23 -18.84 -3.26
CA LEU A 20 17.89 -17.67 -2.44
C LEU A 20 18.78 -16.46 -2.80
N ASP A 21 20.09 -16.68 -2.98
CA ASP A 21 21.09 -15.64 -3.28
C ASP A 21 20.86 -14.96 -4.65
N VAL A 22 20.35 -15.72 -5.63
CA VAL A 22 20.01 -15.18 -6.96
C VAL A 22 18.55 -14.76 -7.08
N GLY A 23 17.78 -14.81 -5.99
CA GLY A 23 16.38 -14.41 -5.95
C GLY A 23 15.40 -15.37 -6.63
N ASN A 24 15.81 -16.61 -6.93
CA ASN A 24 14.94 -17.65 -7.48
C ASN A 24 14.23 -18.41 -6.35
N PHE A 25 13.42 -17.66 -5.61
CA PHE A 25 12.82 -18.12 -4.36
C PHE A 25 11.76 -19.23 -4.56
N ASP A 26 11.01 -19.23 -5.67
CA ASP A 26 10.05 -20.31 -5.99
C ASP A 26 10.76 -21.66 -6.14
N SER A 27 11.93 -21.68 -6.79
CA SER A 27 12.76 -22.88 -6.88
C SER A 27 13.30 -23.32 -5.52
N ALA A 28 13.57 -22.37 -4.62
CA ALA A 28 13.98 -22.65 -3.25
C ALA A 28 12.84 -23.27 -2.44
N ILE A 29 11.62 -22.71 -2.50
CA ILE A 29 10.41 -23.25 -1.86
C ILE A 29 10.13 -24.68 -2.35
N ALA A 30 10.19 -24.93 -3.66
CA ALA A 30 9.90 -26.25 -4.23
C ALA A 30 10.80 -27.36 -3.67
N ARG A 31 11.92 -27.02 -3.02
CA ARG A 31 12.88 -27.94 -2.41
C ARG A 31 12.74 -28.05 -0.90
N TYR A 32 11.86 -27.26 -0.27
CA TYR A 32 11.65 -27.22 1.17
C TYR A 32 11.32 -28.61 1.75
N THR A 33 10.35 -29.32 1.18
CA THR A 33 9.93 -30.64 1.68
C THR A 33 11.08 -31.65 1.66
N GLU A 34 11.92 -31.62 0.63
CA GLU A 34 13.08 -32.50 0.52
C GLU A 34 14.20 -32.07 1.48
N PHE A 35 14.39 -30.76 1.67
CA PHE A 35 15.33 -30.20 2.64
C PHE A 35 14.99 -30.63 4.07
N GLU A 36 13.72 -30.48 4.46
CA GLU A 36 13.19 -30.89 5.77
C GLU A 36 13.35 -32.40 5.99
N LYS A 37 13.01 -33.22 4.98
CA LYS A 37 13.20 -34.67 5.05
C LYS A 37 14.67 -35.05 5.24
N ARG A 38 15.59 -34.37 4.56
CA ARG A 38 17.04 -34.62 4.71
C ARG A 38 17.53 -34.23 6.10
N PHE A 39 17.10 -33.09 6.63
CA PHE A 39 17.42 -32.68 8.00
C PHE A 39 16.88 -33.68 9.04
N LYS A 40 15.62 -34.12 8.91
CA LYS A 40 15.00 -35.10 9.82
C LYS A 40 15.72 -36.45 9.83
N LYS A 41 16.35 -36.85 8.72
CA LYS A 41 17.13 -38.10 8.58
C LYS A 41 18.54 -38.04 9.19
N LEU A 42 18.99 -36.86 9.64
CA LEU A 42 20.25 -36.72 10.36
C LEU A 42 20.13 -37.28 11.78
N ASP A 43 21.23 -37.83 12.27
CA ASP A 43 21.38 -38.25 13.66
C ASP A 43 21.40 -37.02 14.59
N SER A 44 21.13 -37.20 15.89
CA SER A 44 20.99 -36.09 16.86
C SER A 44 22.19 -35.14 16.89
N GLU A 45 23.40 -35.68 16.94
CA GLU A 45 24.64 -34.90 16.94
C GLU A 45 24.78 -34.02 15.67
N LYS A 46 24.33 -34.53 14.52
CA LYS A 46 24.37 -33.80 13.24
C LYS A 46 23.25 -32.80 13.08
N LYS A 47 22.09 -33.06 13.67
CA LYS A 47 21.01 -32.07 13.75
C LYS A 47 21.48 -30.84 14.52
N GLU A 48 22.23 -31.06 15.59
CA GLU A 48 22.78 -29.96 16.37
C GLU A 48 23.86 -29.20 15.60
N GLU A 49 24.79 -29.90 14.93
CA GLU A 49 25.81 -29.28 14.06
C GLU A 49 25.20 -28.38 12.97
N TYR A 50 24.07 -28.78 12.37
CA TYR A 50 23.45 -28.07 11.25
C TYR A 50 22.19 -27.30 11.60
N ARG A 51 21.86 -27.16 12.88
CA ARG A 51 20.62 -26.52 13.33
C ARG A 51 20.51 -25.08 12.83
N GLU A 52 21.55 -24.29 13.03
CA GLU A 52 21.57 -22.88 12.63
C GLU A 52 21.41 -22.71 11.11
N GLU A 53 22.08 -23.56 10.33
CA GLU A 53 21.96 -23.53 8.86
C GLU A 53 20.55 -23.92 8.41
N TYR A 54 19.97 -24.95 9.01
CA TYR A 54 18.60 -25.36 8.75
C TYR A 54 17.62 -24.23 9.09
N GLU A 55 17.68 -23.68 10.30
CA GLU A 55 16.80 -22.61 10.77
C GLU A 55 16.94 -21.36 9.90
N SER A 56 18.16 -20.98 9.52
CA SER A 56 18.40 -19.84 8.62
C SER A 56 17.72 -20.01 7.26
N VAL A 57 17.84 -21.18 6.63
CA VAL A 57 17.20 -21.47 5.34
C VAL A 57 15.68 -21.50 5.47
N VAL A 58 15.15 -22.16 6.51
CA VAL A 58 13.70 -22.23 6.75
C VAL A 58 13.13 -20.84 6.98
N LYS A 59 13.81 -20.00 7.75
CA LYS A 59 13.37 -18.63 8.03
C LYS A 59 13.31 -17.76 6.78
N GLN A 60 14.33 -17.84 5.92
CA GLN A 60 14.32 -17.15 4.62
C GLN A 60 13.15 -17.61 3.74
N LEU A 61 12.89 -18.92 3.68
CA LEU A 61 11.76 -19.45 2.91
C LEU A 61 10.41 -18.96 3.46
N LEU A 62 10.24 -18.96 4.78
CA LEU A 62 9.01 -18.51 5.44
C LEU A 62 8.73 -17.02 5.18
N ILE A 63 9.74 -16.16 5.32
CA ILE A 63 9.62 -14.73 5.03
C ILE A 63 9.24 -14.52 3.56
N TYR A 64 9.87 -15.24 2.63
CA TYR A 64 9.53 -15.13 1.22
C TYR A 64 8.09 -15.57 0.92
N MET A 65 7.61 -16.66 1.54
CA MET A 65 6.21 -17.07 1.43
C MET A 65 5.26 -15.95 1.89
N LYS A 66 5.61 -15.27 2.98
CA LYS A 66 4.80 -14.16 3.50
C LYS A 66 4.83 -12.91 2.63
N ILE A 67 5.97 -12.61 2.02
CA ILE A 67 6.07 -11.59 0.98
C ILE A 67 5.16 -11.94 -0.20
N ARG A 68 5.12 -13.21 -0.62
CA ARG A 68 4.26 -13.68 -1.71
C ARG A 68 2.77 -13.56 -1.34
N ASP A 69 2.37 -13.99 -0.15
CA ASP A 69 1.01 -13.86 0.35
C ASP A 69 0.59 -12.38 0.37
N LEU A 70 1.42 -11.52 0.93
CA LEU A 70 1.18 -10.08 1.00
C LEU A 70 1.09 -9.44 -0.39
N ASN A 71 1.86 -9.93 -1.37
CA ASN A 71 1.78 -9.44 -2.75
C ASN A 71 0.43 -9.73 -3.42
N VAL A 72 -0.29 -10.76 -2.96
CA VAL A 72 -1.67 -11.03 -3.39
C VAL A 72 -2.64 -10.13 -2.62
N ILE A 73 -2.51 -10.11 -1.29
CA ILE A 73 -3.40 -9.39 -0.37
C ILE A 73 -3.39 -7.87 -0.62
N ILE A 74 -2.23 -7.28 -0.92
CA ILE A 74 -2.06 -5.82 -1.08
C ILE A 74 -2.87 -5.24 -2.23
N ASN A 75 -3.28 -6.06 -3.19
CA ASN A 75 -4.13 -5.62 -4.31
C ASN A 75 -5.63 -5.63 -3.95
N GLY A 76 -6.02 -6.25 -2.84
CA GLY A 76 -7.39 -6.21 -2.33
C GLY A 76 -7.70 -4.95 -1.53
N ASP A 77 -8.95 -4.82 -1.06
CA ASP A 77 -9.45 -3.62 -0.36
C ASP A 77 -9.55 -3.78 1.16
N ASP A 78 -9.29 -4.98 1.69
CA ASP A 78 -9.30 -5.25 3.13
C ASP A 78 -8.03 -4.69 3.79
N VAL A 79 -8.10 -3.41 4.20
CA VAL A 79 -7.01 -2.72 4.90
C VAL A 79 -6.64 -3.35 6.25
N VAL A 80 -7.57 -4.05 6.91
CA VAL A 80 -7.30 -4.73 8.18
C VAL A 80 -6.43 -5.95 7.94
N LEU A 81 -6.78 -6.75 6.93
CA LEU A 81 -5.98 -7.90 6.51
C LEU A 81 -4.59 -7.47 6.03
N ILE A 82 -4.50 -6.40 5.24
CA ILE A 82 -3.20 -5.84 4.79
C ILE A 82 -2.35 -5.44 6.00
N ASN A 83 -2.91 -4.69 6.96
CA ASN A 83 -2.20 -4.23 8.15
C ASN A 83 -1.69 -5.40 9.00
N SER A 84 -2.53 -6.42 9.23
CA SER A 84 -2.13 -7.61 10.00
C SER A 84 -0.98 -8.37 9.32
N SER A 85 -1.02 -8.48 8.00
CA SER A 85 0.02 -9.15 7.21
C SER A 85 1.34 -8.34 7.19
N LEU A 86 1.26 -7.00 7.14
CA LEU A 86 2.41 -6.11 7.24
C LEU A 86 3.08 -6.19 8.61
N ASN A 87 2.30 -6.16 9.70
CA ASN A 87 2.84 -6.29 11.06
C ASN A 87 3.56 -7.63 11.24
N TYR A 88 2.95 -8.72 10.77
CA TYR A 88 3.60 -10.03 10.80
C TYR A 88 4.92 -10.03 10.00
N LEU A 89 4.96 -9.43 8.81
CA LEU A 89 6.20 -9.33 8.04
C LEU A 89 7.26 -8.46 8.74
N LYS A 90 6.85 -7.38 9.41
CA LYS A 90 7.73 -6.52 10.21
C LYS A 90 8.36 -7.30 11.37
N ASP A 91 7.55 -8.04 12.11
CA ASP A 91 8.01 -8.83 13.26
C ASP A 91 9.08 -9.85 12.83
N ILE A 92 8.87 -10.55 11.70
CA ILE A 92 9.87 -11.50 11.20
C ILE A 92 11.05 -10.80 10.51
N GLN A 93 10.89 -9.55 10.04
CA GLN A 93 11.98 -8.77 9.46
C GLN A 93 13.01 -8.38 10.52
N GLU A 94 12.59 -7.97 11.72
CA GLU A 94 13.49 -7.67 12.85
C GLU A 94 14.37 -8.88 13.20
N ASP A 95 13.82 -10.05 12.91
CA ASP A 95 14.39 -11.37 13.09
C ASP A 95 15.37 -11.77 11.97
N THR A 96 15.58 -10.93 10.95
CA THR A 96 16.57 -11.14 9.87
C THR A 96 17.98 -10.63 10.19
N ILE A 97 18.22 -10.16 11.41
CA ILE A 97 19.56 -9.78 11.88
C ILE A 97 20.52 -10.96 11.69
N GLY A 98 21.61 -10.75 10.95
CA GLY A 98 22.59 -11.80 10.60
C GLY A 98 22.33 -12.55 9.28
N MET A 99 21.23 -12.26 8.57
CA MET A 99 21.02 -12.79 7.22
C MET A 99 21.91 -12.09 6.17
N PRO A 100 22.15 -12.73 5.01
CA PRO A 100 22.90 -12.11 3.93
C PRO A 100 22.33 -10.75 3.53
N GLU A 101 23.18 -9.75 3.35
CA GLU A 101 22.79 -8.37 3.06
C GLU A 101 21.83 -8.25 1.88
N LYS A 102 22.07 -9.01 0.80
CA LYS A 102 21.19 -9.07 -0.38
C LYS A 102 19.76 -9.49 -0.01
N TYR A 103 19.63 -10.49 0.86
CA TYR A 103 18.33 -10.98 1.32
C TYR A 103 17.63 -9.93 2.20
N SER A 104 18.34 -9.36 3.17
CA SER A 104 17.79 -8.31 4.04
C SER A 104 17.34 -7.08 3.24
N ASN A 105 18.12 -6.67 2.24
CA ASN A 105 17.75 -5.58 1.32
C ASN A 105 16.51 -5.93 0.49
N PHE A 106 16.41 -7.17 -0.02
CA PHE A 106 15.22 -7.63 -0.72
C PHE A 106 13.96 -7.54 0.17
N VAL A 107 14.02 -8.06 1.40
CA VAL A 107 12.90 -8.02 2.34
C VAL A 107 12.51 -6.59 2.66
N LYS A 108 13.49 -5.73 3.00
CA LYS A 108 13.26 -4.31 3.31
C LYS A 108 12.60 -3.57 2.16
N ASN A 109 13.07 -3.78 0.93
CA ASN A 109 12.51 -3.13 -0.26
C ASN A 109 11.08 -3.62 -0.54
N LYS A 110 10.80 -4.92 -0.36
CA LYS A 110 9.44 -5.46 -0.49
C LYS A 110 8.50 -4.90 0.56
N TYR A 111 8.92 -4.91 1.83
CA TYR A 111 8.15 -4.32 2.93
C TYR A 111 7.82 -2.86 2.66
N LEU A 112 8.80 -2.03 2.29
CA LEU A 112 8.59 -0.61 2.00
C LEU A 112 7.59 -0.41 0.85
N GLY A 113 7.69 -1.20 -0.21
CA GLY A 113 6.74 -1.16 -1.32
C GLY A 113 5.31 -1.49 -0.90
N PHE A 114 5.13 -2.51 -0.05
CA PHE A 114 3.81 -2.86 0.49
C PHE A 114 3.28 -1.81 1.46
N TYR A 115 4.13 -1.28 2.33
CA TYR A 115 3.78 -0.23 3.27
C TYR A 115 3.30 1.02 2.52
N ASN A 116 4.00 1.47 1.49
CA ASN A 116 3.57 2.63 0.69
C ASN A 116 2.20 2.39 0.03
N ARG A 117 1.94 1.20 -0.51
CA ARG A 117 0.63 0.86 -1.07
C ARG A 117 -0.48 0.84 -0.02
N TYR A 118 -0.20 0.29 1.15
CA TYR A 118 -1.13 0.29 2.28
C TYR A 118 -1.45 1.71 2.76
N SER A 119 -0.42 2.53 2.97
CA SER A 119 -0.57 3.92 3.39
C SER A 119 -1.31 4.76 2.35
N TYR A 120 -1.06 4.53 1.05
CA TYR A 120 -1.85 5.11 -0.03
C TYR A 120 -3.34 4.76 0.08
N LYS A 121 -3.67 3.48 0.31
CA LYS A 121 -5.06 3.03 0.48
C LYS A 121 -5.73 3.70 1.69
N LEU A 122 -5.04 3.82 2.82
CA LEU A 122 -5.55 4.53 3.98
C LEU A 122 -5.80 6.02 3.68
N ALA A 123 -4.82 6.70 3.08
CA ALA A 123 -4.96 8.10 2.70
C ALA A 123 -6.10 8.31 1.70
N LEU A 124 -6.33 7.37 0.78
CA LEU A 124 -7.44 7.42 -0.16
C LEU A 124 -8.80 7.28 0.55
N LEU A 125 -8.89 6.41 1.55
CA LEU A 125 -10.11 6.30 2.38
C LEU A 125 -10.40 7.59 3.14
N GLU A 126 -9.38 8.24 3.69
CA GLU A 126 -9.53 9.54 4.35
C GLU A 126 -9.95 10.64 3.37
N LEU A 127 -9.32 10.70 2.20
CA LEU A 127 -9.69 11.64 1.14
C LEU A 127 -11.15 11.45 0.72
N ASN A 128 -11.58 10.20 0.53
CA ASN A 128 -12.97 9.90 0.16
C ASN A 128 -13.96 10.38 1.21
N LYS A 129 -13.65 10.21 2.51
CA LYS A 129 -14.50 10.77 3.60
C LYS A 129 -14.59 12.30 3.53
N SER A 130 -13.49 12.98 3.22
CA SER A 130 -13.51 14.44 3.03
C SER A 130 -14.33 14.83 1.79
N LEU A 131 -14.27 14.04 0.72
CA LEU A 131 -15.07 14.25 -0.48
C LEU A 131 -16.56 14.02 -0.25
N ASP A 132 -16.95 13.01 0.53
CA ASP A 132 -18.35 12.78 0.89
C ASP A 132 -18.97 14.01 1.57
N ARG A 133 -18.19 14.71 2.40
CA ARG A 133 -18.61 15.99 3.00
C ARG A 133 -18.79 17.08 1.94
N VAL A 134 -17.90 17.18 0.97
CA VAL A 134 -18.02 18.16 -0.13
C VAL A 134 -19.27 17.89 -0.96
N TYR A 135 -19.51 16.63 -1.34
CA TYR A 135 -20.70 16.24 -2.09
C TYR A 135 -21.98 16.52 -1.30
N LYS A 136 -21.99 16.23 0.00
CA LYS A 136 -23.12 16.59 0.87
C LYS A 136 -23.39 18.09 0.88
N LEU A 137 -22.35 18.93 1.02
CA LEU A 137 -22.51 20.39 0.97
C LEU A 137 -23.00 20.87 -0.39
N LYS A 138 -22.54 20.24 -1.48
CA LYS A 138 -23.02 20.52 -2.85
C LYS A 138 -24.51 20.20 -3.00
N ASP A 139 -24.94 19.04 -2.51
CA ASP A 139 -26.36 18.61 -2.56
C ASP A 139 -27.26 19.54 -1.74
N GLU A 140 -26.74 20.06 -0.63
CA GLU A 140 -27.39 21.09 0.20
C GLU A 140 -27.31 22.51 -0.42
N GLN A 141 -26.76 22.65 -1.63
CA GLN A 141 -26.50 23.91 -2.34
C GLN A 141 -25.63 24.90 -1.54
N ASN A 142 -24.84 24.40 -0.60
CA ASN A 142 -23.94 25.18 0.23
C ASN A 142 -22.54 25.23 -0.39
N TYR A 143 -22.49 25.78 -1.61
CA TYR A 143 -21.28 25.81 -2.43
C TYR A 143 -20.15 26.65 -1.80
N ASP A 144 -20.50 27.71 -1.07
CA ASP A 144 -19.54 28.54 -0.34
C ASP A 144 -18.78 27.71 0.71
N MET A 145 -19.49 26.99 1.58
CA MET A 145 -18.84 26.11 2.58
C MET A 145 -18.10 24.94 1.93
N ALA A 146 -18.61 24.40 0.81
CA ALA A 146 -17.93 23.34 0.07
C ALA A 146 -16.56 23.81 -0.45
N LEU A 147 -16.50 25.03 -1.00
CA LEU A 147 -15.27 25.65 -1.49
C LEU A 147 -14.32 26.04 -0.34
N GLU A 148 -14.83 26.50 0.79
CA GLU A 148 -14.03 26.78 2.00
C GLU A 148 -13.40 25.52 2.60
N PHE A 149 -14.05 24.36 2.48
CA PHE A 149 -13.54 23.07 2.94
C PHE A 149 -12.52 22.44 1.97
N PHE A 150 -12.51 22.86 0.70
CA PHE A 150 -11.67 22.28 -0.34
C PHE A 150 -10.14 22.30 -0.07
N PRO A 151 -9.55 23.31 0.60
CA PRO A 151 -8.15 23.28 1.02
C PRO A 151 -7.79 22.08 1.91
N GLU A 152 -8.73 21.61 2.75
CA GLU A 152 -8.54 20.42 3.58
C GLU A 152 -8.51 19.14 2.72
N VAL A 153 -9.41 19.04 1.74
CA VAL A 153 -9.40 17.97 0.73
C VAL A 153 -8.05 17.94 -0.01
N MET A 154 -7.54 19.10 -0.42
CA MET A 154 -6.24 19.21 -1.09
C MET A 154 -5.06 18.87 -0.17
N LYS A 155 -5.19 19.08 1.14
CA LYS A 155 -4.19 18.59 2.11
C LYS A 155 -4.17 17.07 2.14
N LYS A 156 -5.33 16.42 2.20
CA LYS A 156 -5.45 14.95 2.14
C LYS A 156 -4.94 14.35 0.83
N TYR A 157 -5.17 15.03 -0.30
CA TYR A 157 -4.58 14.63 -1.57
C TYR A 157 -3.03 14.64 -1.54
N ARG A 158 -2.41 15.65 -0.91
CA ARG A 158 -0.95 15.72 -0.81
C ARG A 158 -0.38 14.59 0.05
N GLU A 159 -1.03 14.26 1.16
CA GLU A 159 -0.69 13.09 1.99
C GLU A 159 -0.74 11.79 1.16
N LEU A 160 -1.75 11.64 0.29
CA LEU A 160 -1.88 10.51 -0.63
C LEU A 160 -0.77 10.48 -1.69
N GLU A 161 -0.34 11.63 -2.20
CA GLU A 161 0.70 11.75 -3.23
C GLU A 161 2.10 11.34 -2.71
N GLU A 162 2.38 11.53 -1.43
CA GLU A 162 3.66 11.14 -0.80
C GLU A 162 3.94 9.63 -0.93
N TYR A 163 2.90 8.79 -0.97
CA TYR A 163 3.06 7.34 -1.00
C TYR A 163 3.18 6.77 -2.41
N LEU A 164 2.36 7.25 -3.37
CA LEU A 164 2.37 6.79 -4.77
C LEU A 164 2.10 7.95 -5.76
N PRO A 165 3.12 8.79 -6.07
CA PRO A 165 2.95 9.98 -6.91
C PRO A 165 2.44 9.71 -8.34
N GLY A 166 2.69 8.50 -8.86
CA GLY A 166 2.24 8.11 -10.20
C GLY A 166 0.75 7.78 -10.28
N GLU A 167 0.19 7.21 -9.22
CA GLU A 167 -1.20 6.73 -9.19
C GLU A 167 -2.20 7.85 -8.85
N SER A 168 -1.75 8.90 -8.15
CA SER A 168 -2.56 10.03 -7.68
C SER A 168 -2.97 11.03 -8.77
N LYS A 169 -2.30 11.07 -9.93
CA LYS A 169 -2.56 12.07 -10.98
C LYS A 169 -4.00 12.13 -11.47
N LYS A 170 -4.66 10.96 -11.61
CA LYS A 170 -6.07 10.88 -11.99
C LYS A 170 -7.00 11.46 -10.92
N VAL A 171 -6.61 11.30 -9.65
CA VAL A 171 -7.36 11.87 -8.52
C VAL A 171 -7.25 13.39 -8.54
N PHE A 172 -6.06 13.94 -8.78
CA PHE A 172 -5.86 15.39 -8.89
C PHE A 172 -6.76 16.03 -9.95
N GLY A 173 -6.81 15.46 -11.17
CA GLY A 173 -7.67 15.97 -12.24
C GLY A 173 -9.14 16.07 -11.82
N LYS A 174 -9.67 15.00 -11.22
CA LYS A 174 -11.05 14.97 -10.68
C LYS A 174 -11.29 16.01 -9.58
N LEU A 175 -10.30 16.25 -8.71
CA LEU A 175 -10.41 17.28 -7.68
C LEU A 175 -10.48 18.69 -8.28
N ILE A 176 -9.66 18.97 -9.30
CA ILE A 176 -9.71 20.27 -9.97
C ILE A 176 -11.05 20.45 -10.69
N GLU A 177 -11.53 19.44 -11.41
CA GLU A 177 -12.84 19.46 -12.08
C GLU A 177 -13.97 19.75 -11.08
N LEU A 178 -14.03 19.02 -9.97
CA LEU A 178 -15.02 19.22 -8.91
C LEU A 178 -14.98 20.63 -8.33
N ARG A 179 -13.77 21.19 -8.12
CA ARG A 179 -13.62 22.54 -7.61
C ARG A 179 -14.16 23.59 -8.59
N GLU A 180 -13.90 23.42 -9.88
CA GLU A 180 -14.42 24.34 -10.91
C GLU A 180 -15.94 24.21 -11.06
N GLU A 181 -16.48 22.99 -10.98
CA GLU A 181 -17.94 22.76 -10.94
C GLU A 181 -18.59 23.52 -9.78
N LEU A 182 -18.06 23.40 -8.56
CA LEU A 182 -18.58 24.11 -7.38
C LEU A 182 -18.55 25.64 -7.54
N LYS A 183 -17.53 26.20 -8.23
CA LYS A 183 -17.47 27.64 -8.50
C LYS A 183 -18.56 28.06 -9.48
N LEU A 184 -18.78 27.27 -10.54
CA LEU A 184 -19.83 27.54 -11.52
C LEU A 184 -21.21 27.46 -10.85
N ASP A 185 -21.48 26.40 -10.10
CA ASP A 185 -22.72 26.23 -9.33
C ASP A 185 -22.97 27.42 -8.39
N LEU A 186 -21.93 27.90 -7.69
CA LEU A 186 -22.03 29.10 -6.85
C LEU A 186 -22.35 30.37 -7.64
N MET A 187 -21.73 30.55 -8.81
CA MET A 187 -21.98 31.71 -9.67
C MET A 187 -23.41 31.71 -10.19
N GLU A 188 -23.92 30.56 -10.64
CA GLU A 188 -25.31 30.39 -11.09
C GLU A 188 -26.28 30.64 -9.94
N PHE A 189 -26.03 30.04 -8.77
CA PHE A 189 -26.85 30.26 -7.57
C PHE A 189 -26.94 31.74 -7.19
N ARG A 190 -25.83 32.47 -7.24
CA ARG A 190 -25.79 33.92 -6.98
C ARG A 190 -26.50 34.73 -8.07
N ALA A 191 -26.37 34.35 -9.34
CA ALA A 191 -27.03 35.03 -10.46
C ALA A 191 -28.56 34.87 -10.43
N HIS A 192 -29.06 33.74 -9.94
CA HIS A 192 -30.49 33.45 -9.76
C HIS A 192 -31.02 33.78 -8.36
N SER A 193 -30.20 34.42 -7.52
CA SER A 193 -30.62 34.86 -6.18
C SER A 193 -31.71 35.95 -6.27
N PRO A 194 -32.69 35.97 -5.35
CA PRO A 194 -33.70 37.03 -5.27
C PRO A 194 -33.11 38.45 -5.27
N VAL A 195 -31.92 38.63 -4.70
CA VAL A 195 -31.20 39.91 -4.68
C VAL A 195 -30.75 40.33 -6.08
N ALA A 196 -30.25 39.39 -6.88
CA ALA A 196 -29.88 39.64 -8.28
C ALA A 196 -31.11 39.94 -9.14
N GLU A 197 -32.22 39.24 -8.92
CA GLU A 197 -33.48 39.52 -9.62
C GLU A 197 -34.05 40.92 -9.31
N VAL A 198 -33.96 41.37 -8.05
CA VAL A 198 -34.38 42.71 -7.64
C VAL A 198 -33.52 43.78 -8.31
N ASN A 199 -32.20 43.57 -8.41
CA ASN A 199 -31.30 44.49 -9.13
C ASN A 199 -31.64 44.59 -10.62
N VAL A 200 -31.90 43.47 -11.30
CA VAL A 200 -32.29 43.46 -12.72
C VAL A 200 -33.65 44.15 -12.93
N LYS A 201 -34.64 43.89 -12.06
CA LYS A 201 -35.95 44.59 -12.13
C LYS A 201 -35.81 46.09 -11.92
N THR A 202 -34.92 46.52 -11.02
CA THR A 202 -34.68 47.94 -10.71
C THR A 202 -33.96 48.65 -11.87
N LEU A 203 -32.94 48.01 -12.45
CA LEU A 203 -32.24 48.48 -13.66
C LEU A 203 -33.16 48.60 -14.88
N LYS A 204 -34.03 47.62 -15.12
CA LYS A 204 -35.02 47.69 -16.22
C LYS A 204 -36.02 48.84 -16.02
N ARG A 205 -36.37 49.17 -14.76
CA ARG A 205 -37.27 50.29 -14.44
C ARG A 205 -36.59 51.65 -14.62
N SER A 206 -35.30 51.78 -14.33
CA SER A 206 -34.55 53.02 -14.53
C SER A 206 -34.26 53.29 -16.00
N LEU A 207 -34.02 52.25 -16.80
CA LEU A 207 -33.82 52.38 -18.26
C LEU A 207 -35.09 52.74 -19.03
N LYS A 208 -36.29 52.39 -18.54
CA LYS A 208 -37.59 52.78 -19.14
C LYS A 208 -38.05 54.21 -18.80
N LYS A 209 -37.35 54.92 -17.90
CA LYS A 209 -37.65 56.30 -17.50
C LYS A 209 -36.79 57.35 -18.22
N LYS A 210 -35.98 56.94 -19.20
CA LYS A 210 -35.39 57.81 -20.22
C LYS A 210 -36.20 57.68 -21.50
#